data_AF-A0A7C3TU23-F1
#
_entry.id   AF-A0A7C3TU23-F1
#
_cell.length_a   1.000
_cell.length_b   1.000
_cell.length_c   1.000
_cell.angle_alpha   90.00
_cell.angle_beta   90.00
_cell.angle_gamma   90.00
#
_symmetry.space_group_name_H-M   'P 1'
#
loop_
_entity.id
_entity.type
_entity.pdbx_description
1 polymer ?
#
loop_
_entity_poly.entity_id
_entity_poly.type
_entity_poly.pdbx_seq_one_letter_code
_entity_poly.pdbx_strand_id
1 'polypeptide(L)'
;MKIKIWLKNSLLTGLIVVVPITITVYILKVLIDVADGILSVLPPPWHPDSWLKFHFPGLGLVLVTLFIFLVGLLTRNFFGARLVHYGDRLVARIPIVRTVYQSVKQLTEAVLGNSGQSFQKVVLVEFPRSGIYSVGFLAGSAAAELETQTGKKMWSVFIPCTPNPTTGYYVVVPESEVIFLDMTVEEAFKLIISGGLITPTKTPDSSLKRP
;
A
#
# COMPACT_ATOMS: atom_id res chain seq x y z
N MET A 1 -34.89 29.73 -15.44
CA MET A 1 -34.47 28.69 -14.48
C MET A 1 -33.94 27.41 -15.14
N LYS A 2 -34.61 26.86 -16.16
CA LYS A 2 -34.21 25.61 -16.86
C LYS A 2 -32.82 25.64 -17.54
N ILE A 3 -32.44 26.72 -18.23
CA ILE A 3 -31.11 26.85 -18.87
C ILE A 3 -29.95 26.79 -17.87
N LYS A 4 -30.09 27.42 -16.69
CA LYS A 4 -29.05 27.43 -15.66
C LYS A 4 -28.82 26.04 -15.07
N ILE A 5 -29.89 25.24 -14.94
CA ILE A 5 -29.84 23.86 -14.48
C ILE A 5 -29.20 22.95 -15.56
N TRP A 6 -29.60 23.12 -16.82
CA TRP A 6 -29.02 22.37 -17.94
C TRP A 6 -27.52 22.63 -18.09
N LEU A 7 -27.09 23.90 -18.06
CA LEU A 7 -25.67 24.27 -18.16
C LEU A 7 -24.86 23.72 -16.97
N LYS A 8 -25.39 23.83 -15.75
CA LYS A 8 -24.75 23.27 -14.54
C LYS A 8 -24.59 21.75 -14.66
N ASN A 9 -25.64 21.04 -15.07
CA ASN A 9 -25.59 19.58 -15.20
C ASN A 9 -24.61 19.14 -16.29
N SER A 10 -24.59 19.81 -17.44
CA SER A 10 -23.64 19.51 -18.52
C SER A 10 -22.19 19.75 -18.11
N LEU A 11 -21.90 20.83 -17.37
CA LEU A 11 -20.56 21.08 -16.81
C LEU A 11 -20.18 20.05 -15.74
N LEU A 12 -21.10 19.65 -14.85
CA LEU A 12 -20.85 18.61 -13.85
C LEU A 12 -20.56 17.26 -14.52
N THR A 13 -21.35 16.87 -15.52
CA THR A 13 -21.11 15.63 -16.26
C THR A 13 -19.76 15.66 -16.98
N GLY A 14 -19.43 16.79 -17.64
CA GLY A 14 -18.11 16.97 -18.25
C GLY A 14 -16.97 16.86 -17.23
N LEU A 15 -17.13 17.46 -16.04
CA LEU A 15 -16.14 17.38 -14.97
C LEU A 15 -15.96 15.95 -14.45
N ILE A 16 -17.05 15.21 -14.25
CA ILE A 16 -17.02 13.81 -13.80
C ILE A 16 -16.25 12.92 -14.78
N VAL A 17 -16.31 13.21 -16.08
CA VAL A 17 -15.58 12.45 -17.11
C VAL A 17 -14.12 12.90 -17.23
N VAL A 18 -13.85 14.22 -17.22
CA VAL A 18 -12.51 14.76 -17.44
C VAL A 18 -11.59 14.56 -16.23
N VAL A 19 -12.11 14.74 -15.02
CA VAL A 19 -11.30 14.68 -13.78
C VAL A 19 -10.54 13.35 -13.63
N PRO A 20 -11.17 12.16 -13.75
CA PRO A 20 -10.45 10.89 -13.65
C PRO A 20 -9.35 10.73 -14.70
N ILE A 21 -9.60 11.17 -15.94
CA ILE A 21 -8.62 11.10 -17.03
C ILE A 21 -7.44 12.00 -16.73
N THR A 22 -7.70 13.27 -16.35
CA THR A 22 -6.65 14.23 -16.01
C THR A 22 -5.81 13.76 -14.82
N ILE A 23 -6.45 13.24 -13.76
CA ILE A 23 -5.74 12.69 -12.60
C ILE A 23 -4.85 11.51 -13.02
N THR A 24 -5.36 10.60 -13.86
CA THR A 24 -4.59 9.46 -14.34
C THR A 24 -3.35 9.90 -15.12
N VAL A 25 -3.50 10.82 -16.07
CA VAL A 25 -2.38 11.36 -16.85
C VAL A 25 -1.38 12.11 -15.96
N TYR A 26 -1.86 12.86 -14.98
CA TYR A 26 -1.01 13.57 -14.03
C TYR A 26 -0.18 12.61 -13.19
N ILE A 27 -0.77 11.54 -12.65
CA ILE A 27 -0.06 10.52 -11.87
C ILE A 27 1.02 9.85 -12.74
N LEU A 28 0.68 9.45 -13.97
CA LEU A 28 1.67 8.86 -14.89
C LEU A 28 2.83 9.81 -15.17
N LYS A 29 2.55 11.09 -15.37
CA LYS A 29 3.58 12.11 -15.57
C LYS A 29 4.48 12.23 -14.34
N VAL A 30 3.92 12.32 -13.14
CA VAL A 30 4.70 12.40 -11.88
C VAL A 30 5.60 11.18 -11.72
N LEU A 31 5.11 9.98 -12.02
CA LEU A 31 5.93 8.76 -11.96
C LEU A 31 7.10 8.80 -12.96
N ILE A 32 6.86 9.25 -14.19
CA ILE A 32 7.89 9.42 -15.21
C ILE A 32 8.91 10.47 -14.77
N ASP A 33 8.46 11.64 -14.33
CA ASP A 33 9.32 12.76 -13.91
C ASP A 33 10.21 12.36 -12.70
N VAL A 34 9.68 11.59 -11.75
CA VAL A 34 10.46 11.05 -10.62
C VAL A 34 11.51 10.05 -11.11
N ALA A 35 11.15 9.15 -12.03
CA ALA A 35 12.07 8.15 -12.56
C ALA A 35 13.19 8.77 -13.41
N ASP A 36 12.84 9.73 -14.28
CA ASP A 36 13.81 10.49 -15.07
C ASP A 36 14.67 11.40 -14.17
N GLY A 37 14.12 11.92 -13.07
CA GLY A 37 14.87 12.65 -12.04
C GLY A 37 15.94 11.82 -11.33
N ILE A 38 15.70 10.53 -11.10
CA ILE A 38 16.73 9.62 -10.55
C ILE A 38 17.92 9.48 -11.51
N LEU A 39 17.67 9.47 -12.82
CA LEU A 39 18.75 9.46 -13.81
C LEU A 39 19.62 10.73 -13.75
N SER A 40 19.02 11.89 -13.44
CA SER A 40 19.74 13.17 -13.34
C SER A 40 20.83 13.22 -12.26
N VAL A 41 20.81 12.27 -11.32
CA VAL A 41 21.82 12.11 -10.27
C VAL A 41 23.06 11.35 -10.79
N LEU A 42 22.97 10.69 -11.97
CA LEU A 42 24.08 9.94 -12.55
C LEU A 42 25.16 10.88 -13.11
N PRO A 43 26.45 10.55 -12.97
CA PRO A 43 27.53 11.29 -13.60
C PRO A 43 27.33 11.42 -15.13
N PRO A 44 27.74 12.53 -15.78
CA PRO A 44 27.56 12.77 -17.22
C PRO A 44 27.91 11.61 -18.18
N PRO A 45 28.94 10.77 -17.93
CA PRO A 45 29.23 9.63 -18.82
C PRO A 45 28.16 8.52 -18.82
N TRP A 46 27.33 8.45 -17.77
CA TRP A 46 26.30 7.42 -17.58
C TRP A 46 24.89 7.96 -17.87
N HIS A 47 24.78 9.22 -18.31
CA HIS A 47 23.52 9.80 -18.74
C HIS A 47 23.10 9.23 -20.10
N PRO A 48 21.90 8.65 -20.23
CA PRO A 48 21.42 8.15 -21.52
C PRO A 48 21.24 9.27 -22.55
N ASP A 49 20.96 10.51 -22.13
CA ASP A 49 20.87 11.68 -23.01
C ASP A 49 22.18 12.00 -23.73
N SER A 50 23.35 11.70 -23.10
CA SER A 50 24.68 11.91 -23.70
C SER A 50 24.90 10.99 -24.91
N TRP A 51 24.23 9.84 -24.93
CA TRP A 51 24.37 8.81 -25.97
C TRP A 51 23.27 8.91 -27.02
N LEU A 52 22.05 9.25 -26.63
CA LEU A 52 20.89 9.31 -27.54
C LEU A 52 20.64 10.67 -28.20
N LYS A 53 21.26 11.78 -27.75
CA LYS A 53 21.06 13.16 -28.27
C LYS A 53 19.59 13.64 -28.32
N PHE A 54 18.63 12.85 -27.83
CA PHE A 54 17.21 13.14 -27.76
C PHE A 54 16.64 12.54 -26.48
N HIS A 55 15.82 13.31 -25.76
CA HIS A 55 15.22 12.89 -24.50
C HIS A 55 13.95 12.07 -24.79
N PHE A 56 13.97 10.77 -24.49
CA PHE A 56 12.80 9.91 -24.62
C PHE A 56 12.09 9.83 -23.25
N PRO A 57 10.91 10.47 -23.08
CA PRO A 57 10.22 10.49 -21.80
C PRO A 57 9.86 9.06 -21.35
N GLY A 58 10.20 8.71 -20.11
CA GLY A 58 9.98 7.37 -19.55
C GLY A 58 11.14 6.38 -19.71
N LEU A 59 12.26 6.79 -20.33
CA LEU A 59 13.47 5.97 -20.37
C LEU A 59 14.04 5.72 -18.96
N GLY A 60 13.93 6.68 -18.04
CA GLY A 60 14.29 6.51 -16.63
C GLY A 60 13.46 5.47 -15.93
N LEU A 61 12.17 5.39 -16.23
CA LEU A 61 11.32 4.33 -15.69
C LEU A 61 11.81 2.95 -16.13
N VAL A 62 12.13 2.77 -17.41
CA VAL A 62 12.67 1.51 -17.93
C VAL A 62 14.02 1.18 -17.30
N LEU A 63 14.94 2.14 -17.22
CA LEU A 63 16.27 1.94 -16.67
C LEU A 63 16.26 1.64 -15.17
N VAL A 64 15.46 2.37 -14.38
CA VAL A 64 15.29 2.11 -12.94
C VAL A 64 14.65 0.73 -12.73
N THR A 65 13.63 0.38 -13.51
CA THR A 65 12.99 -0.94 -13.44
C THR A 65 13.99 -2.05 -13.78
N LEU A 66 14.77 -1.88 -14.85
CA LEU A 66 15.81 -2.83 -15.25
C LEU A 66 16.90 -2.95 -14.18
N PHE A 67 17.34 -1.84 -13.59
CA PHE A 67 18.33 -1.84 -12.51
C PHE A 67 17.82 -2.60 -11.29
N ILE A 68 16.58 -2.33 -10.83
CA ILE A 68 15.96 -3.04 -9.71
C ILE A 68 15.86 -4.54 -10.02
N PHE A 69 15.44 -4.90 -11.24
CA PHE A 69 15.36 -6.27 -11.69
C PHE A 69 16.73 -6.98 -11.66
N LEU A 70 17.78 -6.34 -12.16
CA LEU A 70 19.14 -6.87 -12.14
C LEU A 70 19.67 -7.03 -10.71
N VAL A 71 19.45 -6.05 -9.83
CA VAL A 71 19.80 -6.15 -8.40
C VAL A 71 19.06 -7.31 -7.75
N GLY A 72 17.77 -7.48 -8.02
CA GLY A 72 16.97 -8.62 -7.55
C GLY A 72 17.53 -9.97 -8.03
N LEU A 73 17.88 -10.06 -9.31
CA LEU A 73 18.46 -11.26 -9.90
C LEU A 73 19.83 -11.61 -9.30
N LEU A 74 20.68 -10.61 -9.07
CA LEU A 74 21.97 -10.78 -8.39
C LEU A 74 21.77 -11.26 -6.94
N THR A 75 20.81 -10.67 -6.22
CA THR A 75 20.53 -11.00 -4.81
C THR A 75 20.06 -12.44 -4.64
N ARG A 76 19.44 -13.05 -5.66
CA ARG A 76 19.06 -14.47 -5.65
C ARG A 76 20.26 -15.41 -5.60
N ASN A 77 21.43 -14.97 -6.04
CA ASN A 77 22.66 -15.76 -6.00
C ASN A 77 23.42 -15.53 -4.68
N PHE A 78 24.11 -16.57 -4.16
CA PHE A 78 24.82 -16.50 -2.87
C PHE A 78 25.79 -15.31 -2.76
N PHE A 79 26.47 -14.99 -3.86
CA PHE A 79 27.43 -13.87 -3.90
C PHE A 79 26.74 -12.51 -3.82
N GLY A 80 25.60 -12.34 -4.50
CA GLY A 80 24.85 -11.09 -4.48
C GLY A 80 24.16 -10.86 -3.13
N ALA A 81 23.58 -11.90 -2.52
CA ALA A 81 23.06 -11.82 -1.16
C ALA A 81 24.13 -11.36 -0.15
N ARG A 82 25.37 -11.86 -0.30
CA ARG A 82 26.49 -11.48 0.56
C ARG A 82 26.96 -10.04 0.33
N LEU A 83 26.95 -9.56 -0.92
CA LEU A 83 27.25 -8.17 -1.26
C LEU A 83 26.21 -7.20 -0.66
N VAL A 84 24.92 -7.51 -0.77
CA VAL A 84 23.84 -6.70 -0.16
C VAL A 84 24.01 -6.61 1.34
N HIS A 85 24.25 -7.75 2.02
CA HIS A 85 24.52 -7.74 3.47
C HIS A 85 25.79 -6.98 3.88
N TYR A 86 26.82 -6.97 3.03
CA TYR A 86 28.00 -6.16 3.28
C TYR A 86 27.68 -4.66 3.17
N GLY A 87 26.92 -4.26 2.14
CA GLY A 87 26.41 -2.89 1.98
C GLY A 87 25.56 -2.45 3.17
N ASP A 88 24.62 -3.30 3.61
CA ASP A 88 23.81 -3.08 4.81
C ASP A 88 24.67 -2.75 6.03
N ARG A 89 25.75 -3.54 6.24
CA ARG A 89 26.67 -3.37 7.38
C ARG A 89 27.48 -2.09 7.28
N LEU A 90 27.84 -1.64 6.07
CA LEU A 90 28.55 -0.37 5.88
C LEU A 90 27.65 0.81 6.23
N VAL A 91 26.41 0.81 5.74
CA VAL A 91 25.42 1.86 6.06
C VAL A 91 25.12 1.87 7.57
N ALA A 92 25.05 0.69 8.20
CA ALA A 92 24.80 0.55 9.62
C ALA A 92 25.90 1.14 10.54
N ARG A 93 27.10 1.42 10.01
CA ARG A 93 28.21 2.03 10.77
C ARG A 93 28.13 3.54 10.88
N ILE A 94 27.32 4.20 10.04
CA ILE A 94 27.19 5.66 10.08
C ILE A 94 26.09 6.02 11.10
N PRO A 95 26.42 6.66 12.23
CA PRO A 95 25.43 7.08 13.22
C PRO A 95 24.41 8.02 12.55
N ILE A 96 23.14 7.94 12.97
CA ILE A 96 21.95 8.59 12.35
C ILE A 96 21.48 7.90 11.05
N VAL A 97 22.35 7.74 10.05
CA VAL A 97 21.97 7.12 8.76
C VAL A 97 21.49 5.68 8.96
N ARG A 98 22.13 4.93 9.88
CA ARG A 98 21.70 3.57 10.21
C ARG A 98 20.25 3.49 10.66
N THR A 99 19.77 4.46 11.45
CA THR A 99 18.42 4.42 12.02
C THR A 99 17.39 4.64 10.93
N VAL A 100 17.60 5.66 10.09
CA VAL A 100 16.70 5.95 8.96
C VAL A 100 16.68 4.78 7.98
N TYR A 101 17.86 4.27 7.60
CA TYR A 101 17.96 3.15 6.66
C TYR A 101 17.29 1.88 7.20
N GLN A 102 17.53 1.53 8.47
CA GLN A 102 16.92 0.36 9.09
C GLN A 102 15.41 0.51 9.24
N SER A 103 14.89 1.68 9.62
CA SER A 103 13.44 1.91 9.69
C SER A 103 12.77 1.78 8.33
N VAL A 104 13.35 2.38 7.28
CA VAL A 104 12.81 2.26 5.92
C VAL A 104 12.87 0.82 5.43
N LYS A 105 13.98 0.12 5.68
CA LYS A 105 14.15 -1.30 5.32
C LYS A 105 13.13 -2.18 6.03
N GLN A 106 12.96 -2.02 7.34
CA GLN A 106 11.99 -2.79 8.13
C GLN A 106 10.55 -2.54 7.67
N LEU A 107 10.19 -1.27 7.38
CA LEU A 107 8.86 -0.96 6.82
C LEU A 107 8.66 -1.61 5.46
N THR A 108 9.68 -1.56 4.60
CA THR A 108 9.63 -2.17 3.27
C THR A 108 9.52 -3.69 3.36
N GLU A 109 10.28 -4.34 4.24
CA GLU A 109 10.21 -5.78 4.51
C GLU A 109 8.88 -6.19 5.15
N ALA A 110 8.32 -5.39 6.05
CA ALA A 110 7.03 -5.67 6.66
C ALA A 110 5.87 -5.59 5.64
N VAL A 111 5.94 -4.64 4.70
CA VAL A 111 4.91 -4.42 3.67
C VAL A 111 5.07 -5.42 2.51
N LEU A 112 6.30 -5.66 2.04
CA LEU A 112 6.58 -6.45 0.83
C LEU A 112 7.06 -7.88 1.11
N GLY A 113 7.75 -8.12 2.23
CA GLY A 113 8.29 -9.42 2.63
C GLY A 113 7.25 -10.37 3.22
N ASN A 114 6.13 -9.84 3.73
CA ASN A 114 4.98 -10.62 4.20
C ASN A 114 3.95 -10.92 3.09
N SER A 115 4.41 -11.04 1.84
CA SER A 115 3.62 -11.23 0.61
C SER A 115 2.81 -12.55 0.55
N GLY A 116 2.55 -13.21 1.68
CA GLY A 116 1.77 -14.44 1.76
C GLY A 116 0.71 -14.57 2.85
N GLN A 117 0.76 -13.87 4.01
CA GLN A 117 -0.11 -14.29 5.14
C GLN A 117 -0.72 -13.21 6.05
N SER A 118 -0.11 -12.04 6.25
CA SER A 118 -0.67 -11.06 7.21
C SER A 118 -1.84 -10.27 6.64
N PHE A 119 -1.61 -9.40 5.65
CA PHE A 119 -2.62 -8.45 5.15
C PHE A 119 -3.66 -9.01 4.17
N GLN A 120 -3.69 -10.33 3.96
CA GLN A 120 -4.58 -10.93 2.97
C GLN A 120 -5.98 -11.22 3.50
N LYS A 121 -6.20 -11.09 4.82
CA LYS A 121 -7.47 -11.44 5.43
C LYS A 121 -8.21 -10.18 5.89
N VAL A 122 -9.40 -10.01 5.33
CA VAL A 122 -10.36 -9.00 5.78
C VAL A 122 -11.08 -9.57 7.00
N VAL A 123 -11.17 -8.75 8.04
CA VAL A 123 -11.80 -9.12 9.30
C VAL A 123 -12.81 -8.09 9.72
N LEU A 124 -13.78 -8.52 10.52
CA LEU A 124 -14.74 -7.69 11.21
C LEU A 124 -14.45 -7.78 12.70
N VAL A 125 -14.26 -6.62 13.34
CA VAL A 125 -13.91 -6.52 14.76
C VAL A 125 -14.80 -5.50 15.45
N GLU A 126 -15.06 -5.68 16.74
CA GLU A 126 -15.77 -4.68 17.54
C GLU A 126 -14.87 -3.47 17.83
N PHE A 127 -15.19 -2.32 17.25
CA PHE A 127 -14.46 -1.07 17.45
C PHE A 127 -15.37 0.13 17.10
N PRO A 128 -15.40 1.19 17.93
CA PRO A 128 -14.56 1.44 19.11
C PRO A 128 -15.12 0.90 20.43
N ARG A 129 -16.33 0.31 20.43
CA ARG A 129 -16.95 -0.29 21.62
C ARG A 129 -17.81 -1.49 21.24
N SER A 130 -18.22 -2.27 22.24
CA SER A 130 -19.04 -3.45 22.01
C SER A 130 -20.37 -3.15 21.31
N GLY A 131 -20.73 -4.04 20.38
CA GLY A 131 -21.89 -3.91 19.49
C GLY A 131 -21.71 -2.96 18.30
N ILE A 132 -20.53 -2.37 18.11
CA ILE A 132 -20.19 -1.58 16.90
C ILE A 132 -19.04 -2.29 16.18
N TYR A 133 -19.24 -2.60 14.91
CA TYR A 133 -18.26 -3.34 14.12
C TYR A 133 -17.57 -2.47 13.08
N SER A 134 -16.28 -2.70 12.91
CA SER A 134 -15.45 -2.06 11.88
C SER A 134 -14.79 -3.14 11.02
N VAL A 135 -14.75 -2.89 9.71
CA VAL A 135 -13.97 -3.70 8.77
C VAL A 135 -12.50 -3.33 8.93
N GLY A 136 -11.65 -4.33 9.07
CA GLY A 136 -10.21 -4.16 9.21
C GLY A 136 -9.43 -5.21 8.42
N PHE A 137 -8.12 -5.04 8.42
CA PHE A 137 -7.17 -5.96 7.79
C PHE A 137 -6.29 -6.56 8.87
N LEU A 138 -6.21 -7.89 8.89
CA LEU A 138 -5.33 -8.59 9.81
C LEU A 138 -3.88 -8.20 9.46
N ALA A 139 -3.09 -7.80 10.45
CA ALA A 139 -1.66 -7.54 10.29
C ALA A 139 -0.80 -8.69 10.85
N GLY A 140 -1.42 -9.65 11.54
CA GLY A 140 -0.79 -10.84 12.11
C GLY A 140 -0.95 -10.92 13.63
N SER A 141 -0.14 -11.75 14.28
CA SER A 141 -0.09 -11.80 15.75
C SER A 141 0.36 -10.47 16.35
N ALA A 142 -0.16 -10.12 17.52
CA ALA A 142 0.31 -8.98 18.28
C ALA A 142 1.71 -9.22 18.86
N ALA A 143 2.37 -8.16 19.31
CA ALA A 143 3.64 -8.27 20.03
C ALA A 143 3.44 -9.09 21.32
N ALA A 144 4.43 -9.94 21.67
CA ALA A 144 4.36 -10.81 22.84
C ALA A 144 4.14 -10.05 24.17
N GLU A 145 4.62 -8.81 24.25
CA GLU A 145 4.37 -7.93 25.40
C GLU A 145 2.87 -7.66 25.59
N LEU A 146 2.12 -7.44 24.51
CA LEU A 146 0.68 -7.18 24.56
C LEU A 146 -0.08 -8.44 24.99
N GLU A 147 0.31 -9.61 24.50
CA GLU A 147 -0.28 -10.89 24.92
C GLU A 147 0.02 -11.21 26.40
N THR A 148 1.22 -10.88 26.87
CA THR A 148 1.62 -11.06 28.27
C THR A 148 0.77 -10.19 29.20
N GLN A 149 0.54 -8.93 28.81
CA GLN A 149 -0.24 -7.99 29.62
C GLN A 149 -1.74 -8.31 29.63
N THR A 150 -2.28 -8.83 28.53
CA THR A 150 -3.71 -9.18 28.45
C THR A 150 -3.99 -10.61 28.93
N GLY A 151 -2.97 -11.47 29.03
CA GLY A 151 -3.11 -12.89 29.32
C GLY A 151 -3.86 -13.68 28.23
N LYS A 152 -4.00 -13.09 27.04
CA LYS A 152 -4.75 -13.65 25.91
C LYS A 152 -3.89 -13.62 24.65
N LYS A 153 -4.15 -14.54 23.73
CA LYS A 153 -3.60 -14.46 22.38
C LYS A 153 -4.29 -13.32 21.63
N MET A 154 -3.50 -12.40 21.09
CA MET A 154 -3.98 -11.14 20.53
C MET A 154 -3.57 -11.03 19.07
N TRP A 155 -4.43 -10.45 18.25
CA TRP A 155 -4.16 -10.15 16.86
C TRP A 155 -4.09 -8.65 16.61
N SER A 156 -3.13 -8.26 15.77
CA SER A 156 -2.97 -6.92 15.24
C SER A 156 -3.93 -6.70 14.08
N VAL A 157 -4.77 -5.69 14.15
CA VAL A 157 -5.73 -5.34 13.10
C VAL A 157 -5.57 -3.87 12.74
N PHE A 158 -5.46 -3.58 11.45
CA PHE A 158 -5.51 -2.22 10.92
C PHE A 158 -6.94 -1.89 10.49
N ILE A 159 -7.54 -0.86 11.10
CA ILE A 159 -8.87 -0.36 10.77
C ILE A 159 -8.71 0.95 9.99
N PRO A 160 -8.94 0.96 8.67
CA PRO A 160 -8.82 2.17 7.86
C PRO A 160 -9.97 3.15 8.15
N CYS A 161 -9.70 4.44 7.94
CA CYS A 161 -10.71 5.49 7.95
C CYS A 161 -11.38 5.65 6.58
N THR A 162 -12.68 5.96 6.58
CA THR A 162 -13.44 6.34 5.39
C THR A 162 -13.39 7.87 5.17
N PRO A 163 -13.33 8.38 3.93
CA PRO A 163 -13.12 7.65 2.67
C PRO A 163 -11.63 7.42 2.35
N ASN A 164 -10.71 7.93 3.19
CA ASN A 164 -9.28 7.90 2.95
C ASN A 164 -8.57 6.76 3.73
N PRO A 165 -8.32 5.59 3.09
CA PRO A 165 -7.79 4.40 3.75
C PRO A 165 -6.29 4.49 4.06
N THR A 166 -5.63 5.59 3.69
CA THR A 166 -4.22 5.85 4.06
C THR A 166 -4.07 6.19 5.55
N THR A 167 -5.19 6.49 6.21
CA THR A 167 -5.27 6.73 7.65
C THR A 167 -6.11 5.65 8.30
N GLY A 168 -5.91 5.43 9.61
CA GLY A 168 -6.64 4.41 10.33
C GLY A 168 -6.14 4.22 11.76
N TYR A 169 -6.68 3.22 12.41
CA TYR A 169 -6.33 2.81 13.76
C TYR A 169 -5.57 1.48 13.71
N TYR A 170 -4.49 1.41 14.48
CA TYR A 170 -3.91 0.12 14.87
C TYR A 170 -4.60 -0.32 16.15
N VAL A 171 -5.23 -1.49 16.12
CA VAL A 171 -5.87 -2.08 17.30
C VAL A 171 -5.37 -3.49 17.52
N VAL A 172 -5.35 -3.90 18.78
CA VAL A 172 -5.13 -5.30 19.17
C VAL A 172 -6.38 -5.85 19.80
N VAL A 173 -6.86 -6.96 19.27
CA VAL A 173 -8.09 -7.63 19.71
C VAL A 173 -7.81 -9.09 20.03
N PRO A 174 -8.50 -9.70 21.01
CA PRO A 174 -8.37 -11.13 21.27
C PRO A 174 -8.68 -11.93 20.01
N GLU A 175 -7.93 -13.01 19.75
CA GLU A 175 -8.15 -13.89 18.59
C GLU A 175 -9.60 -14.41 18.52
N SER A 176 -10.24 -14.63 19.67
CA SER A 176 -11.63 -15.09 19.78
C SER A 176 -12.68 -14.07 19.35
N GLU A 177 -12.31 -12.79 19.23
CA GLU A 177 -13.22 -11.68 18.92
C GLU A 177 -13.09 -11.23 17.45
N VAL A 178 -12.29 -11.94 16.65
CA VAL A 178 -12.07 -11.63 15.23
C VAL A 178 -12.96 -12.49 14.35
N ILE A 179 -13.78 -11.84 13.53
CA ILE A 179 -14.65 -12.52 12.55
C ILE A 179 -14.01 -12.38 11.17
N PHE A 180 -13.67 -13.49 10.53
CA PHE A 180 -13.16 -13.46 9.16
C PHE A 180 -14.27 -13.21 8.15
N LEU A 181 -13.99 -12.35 7.17
CA LEU A 181 -14.90 -12.07 6.07
C LEU A 181 -14.41 -12.76 4.79
N ASP A 182 -15.34 -13.30 4.00
CA ASP A 182 -15.04 -13.95 2.71
C ASP A 182 -14.76 -12.96 1.56
N MET A 183 -14.84 -11.66 1.84
CA MET A 183 -14.56 -10.62 0.85
C MET A 183 -13.06 -10.48 0.61
N THR A 184 -12.71 -10.14 -0.63
CA THR A 184 -11.34 -9.80 -0.99
C THR A 184 -10.92 -8.46 -0.38
N VAL A 185 -9.62 -8.26 -0.24
CA VAL A 185 -9.05 -6.97 0.21
C VAL A 185 -9.49 -5.81 -0.71
N GLU A 186 -9.59 -6.05 -2.01
CA GLU A 186 -10.07 -5.06 -2.98
C GLU A 186 -11.54 -4.67 -2.73
N GLU A 187 -12.40 -5.65 -2.50
CA GLU A 187 -13.81 -5.42 -2.15
C GLU A 187 -13.97 -4.65 -0.85
N ALA A 188 -13.17 -4.97 0.17
CA ALA A 188 -13.15 -4.23 1.42
C ALA A 188 -12.74 -2.77 1.22
N PHE A 189 -11.69 -2.50 0.44
CA PHE A 189 -11.30 -1.12 0.13
C PHE A 189 -12.38 -0.36 -0.65
N LYS A 190 -13.05 -0.99 -1.62
CA LYS A 190 -14.19 -0.36 -2.32
C LYS A 190 -15.32 0.01 -1.35
N LEU A 191 -15.65 -0.89 -0.42
CA LEU A 191 -16.66 -0.64 0.61
C LEU A 191 -16.25 0.53 1.51
N ILE A 192 -15.02 0.54 2.01
CA ILE A 192 -14.50 1.55 2.95
C ILE A 192 -14.39 2.92 2.26
N ILE A 193 -13.81 2.99 1.06
CA ILE A 193 -13.63 4.26 0.31
C ILE A 193 -14.98 4.86 -0.06
N SER A 194 -15.95 4.03 -0.45
CA SER A 194 -17.29 4.48 -0.79
C SER A 194 -18.16 4.83 0.43
N GLY A 195 -17.70 4.54 1.65
CA GLY A 195 -18.47 4.71 2.88
C GLY A 195 -19.72 3.82 2.95
N GLY A 196 -19.65 2.63 2.36
CA GLY A 196 -20.77 1.69 2.33
C GLY A 196 -21.72 1.81 1.14
N LEU A 197 -21.47 2.76 0.21
CA LEU A 197 -22.32 2.94 -0.98
C LEU A 197 -22.10 1.84 -2.04
N ILE A 198 -20.94 1.19 -2.03
CA ILE A 198 -20.60 0.09 -2.93
C ILE A 198 -20.51 -1.20 -2.12
N THR A 199 -21.51 -2.07 -2.24
CA THR A 199 -21.54 -3.37 -1.57
C THR A 199 -20.83 -4.43 -2.40
N PRO A 200 -19.88 -5.21 -1.82
CA PRO A 200 -19.30 -6.38 -2.48
C PRO A 200 -20.36 -7.38 -2.95
N THR A 201 -20.18 -7.97 -4.13
CA THR A 201 -21.22 -8.73 -4.84
C THR A 201 -21.47 -10.13 -4.24
N LYS A 202 -20.59 -10.63 -3.37
CA LYS A 202 -20.77 -11.91 -2.68
C LYS A 202 -21.64 -11.74 -1.42
N THR A 203 -22.91 -12.11 -1.54
CA THR A 203 -23.74 -12.41 -0.37
C THR A 203 -23.25 -13.72 0.26
N PRO A 204 -22.94 -13.77 1.57
CA PRO A 204 -22.73 -15.04 2.26
C PRO A 204 -24.00 -15.89 2.14
N ASP A 205 -23.83 -17.20 1.94
CA ASP A 205 -24.93 -18.15 1.89
C ASP A 205 -25.80 -17.99 3.15
N SER A 206 -27.11 -17.81 2.97
CA SER A 206 -28.06 -17.42 4.02
C SER A 206 -28.39 -18.55 5.02
N SER A 207 -27.54 -19.57 5.07
CA SER A 207 -27.66 -20.76 5.91
C SER A 207 -27.11 -20.58 7.34
N LEU A 208 -26.48 -19.44 7.65
CA LEU A 208 -26.15 -19.06 9.03
C LEU A 208 -27.43 -18.63 9.76
N LYS A 209 -28.13 -19.63 10.29
CA LYS A 209 -29.14 -19.50 11.33
C LYS A 209 -28.59 -18.59 12.42
N ARG A 210 -29.22 -17.43 12.60
CA ARG A 210 -29.07 -16.63 13.81
C ARG A 210 -29.54 -17.49 15.00
N PRO A 211 -28.80 -17.53 16.12
CA PRO A 211 -29.38 -18.00 17.37
C PRO A 211 -30.54 -17.09 17.81
#